data_AF-A0A0D6ED08-F1
#
_entry.id   AF-A0A0D6ED08-F1
#
_cell.length_a   1.000
_cell.length_b   1.000
_cell.length_c   1.000
_cell.angle_alpha   90.00
_cell.angle_beta   90.00
_cell.angle_gamma   90.00
#
_symmetry.space_group_name_H-M   'P 1'
#
loop_
_entity.id
_entity.type
_entity.pdbx_description
1 polymer ?
#
loop_
_entity_poly.entity_id
_entity_poly.type
_entity_poly.pdbx_seq_one_letter_code
_entity_poly.pdbx_strand_id
1 'polypeptide(L)'
;MTSSALNQFSNLPPRETAGSSSSNRFDYQKNWSICHFLELHEDGQNYLVVFDHHEDIVVFNHGRTPDSACFYQVKSKKSGKWTIANLAKCTNKDHESSILRKLYKNYENFPDFTVKLAFISNQGLSTKDNKSGKKAVFSELCFSEMHADEKSICAYALEAENKSHSNLSGLNLFEFERTLLTIEDHVNQTKGKLSDFFEKQFPYETVNIGLAYRAVFDEVRRKTNFENTGVRSHSLIKEKSLSKEEFDNMLAVMVGQRSNAQLWSDACSILLNEGCNGLTLKNIRKAWNQVLVDEMNSSNEQFIDVSELVQSTVNIAAQSGNSTIISLAAEVVEKLDPAESAVFDTVKIAAMICREITRNEPLQEISSESEEQKP
;
A
#
# COMPACT_ATOMS: atom_id res chain seq x y z
N MET A 1 -37.26 0.76 16.89
CA MET A 1 -38.00 1.50 15.85
C MET A 1 -37.06 2.57 15.32
N THR A 2 -36.54 2.42 14.10
CA THR A 2 -35.75 3.49 13.46
C THR A 2 -36.67 4.70 13.24
N SER A 3 -36.21 5.90 13.62
CA SER A 3 -37.01 7.13 13.57
C SER A 3 -37.52 7.39 12.14
N SER A 4 -38.72 7.95 11.99
CA SER A 4 -39.30 8.22 10.65
C SER A 4 -38.40 9.13 9.81
N ALA A 5 -37.60 9.98 10.45
CA ALA A 5 -36.59 10.80 9.82
C ALA A 5 -35.47 10.00 9.15
N LEU A 6 -34.97 8.91 9.76
CA LEU A 6 -33.95 8.04 9.15
C LEU A 6 -34.51 7.27 7.93
N ASN A 7 -35.77 6.85 8.00
CA ASN A 7 -36.45 6.23 6.86
C ASN A 7 -36.67 7.25 5.73
N GLN A 8 -37.08 8.48 6.06
CA GLN A 8 -37.27 9.55 5.07
C GLN A 8 -35.95 9.98 4.43
N PHE A 9 -34.86 10.05 5.20
CA PHE A 9 -33.52 10.37 4.72
C PHE A 9 -32.96 9.27 3.81
N SER A 10 -33.11 7.99 4.19
CA SER A 10 -32.56 6.86 3.43
C SER A 10 -33.31 6.58 2.12
N ASN A 11 -34.58 6.99 2.03
CA ASN A 11 -35.40 6.81 0.82
C ASN A 11 -35.08 7.82 -0.29
N LEU A 12 -34.35 8.89 0.02
CA LEU A 12 -33.86 9.84 -0.98
C LEU A 12 -32.45 9.43 -1.42
N PRO A 13 -32.24 9.06 -2.70
CA PRO A 13 -30.90 8.70 -3.17
C PRO A 13 -29.95 9.90 -3.03
N PRO A 14 -28.67 9.69 -2.72
CA PRO A 14 -27.69 10.76 -2.60
C PRO A 14 -27.65 11.60 -3.87
N ARG A 15 -27.68 12.93 -3.72
CA ARG A 15 -27.65 13.88 -4.85
C ARG A 15 -26.39 13.72 -5.70
N GLU A 16 -25.27 13.33 -5.08
CA GLU A 16 -24.00 13.07 -5.77
C GLU A 16 -23.37 11.76 -5.27
N THR A 17 -23.15 10.83 -6.18
CA THR A 17 -22.40 9.58 -5.93
C THR A 17 -21.08 9.53 -6.70
N ALA A 18 -20.80 10.57 -7.50
CA ALA A 18 -19.61 10.67 -8.35
C ALA A 18 -18.32 10.78 -7.53
N GLY A 19 -18.33 11.53 -6.42
CA GLY A 19 -17.16 11.70 -5.56
C GLY A 19 -16.70 10.39 -4.90
N SER A 20 -17.60 9.72 -4.18
CA SER A 20 -17.29 8.44 -3.53
C SER A 20 -16.91 7.34 -4.53
N SER A 21 -17.59 7.28 -5.67
CA SER A 21 -17.25 6.31 -6.72
C SER A 21 -15.92 6.62 -7.42
N SER A 22 -15.49 7.87 -7.51
CA SER A 22 -14.18 8.24 -8.05
C SER A 22 -13.07 7.88 -7.07
N SER A 23 -13.23 8.23 -5.79
CA SER A 23 -12.27 7.83 -4.74
C SER A 23 -12.05 6.32 -4.72
N ASN A 24 -13.13 5.53 -4.75
CA ASN A 24 -13.02 4.07 -4.76
C ASN A 24 -12.26 3.54 -5.99
N ARG A 25 -12.39 4.19 -7.16
CA ARG A 25 -11.65 3.80 -8.37
C ARG A 25 -10.16 4.14 -8.26
N PHE A 26 -9.81 5.26 -7.65
CA PHE A 26 -8.41 5.58 -7.36
C PHE A 26 -7.80 4.62 -6.35
N ASP A 27 -8.56 4.19 -5.34
CA ASP A 27 -8.07 3.21 -4.36
C ASP A 27 -7.97 1.81 -4.97
N TYR A 28 -8.87 1.47 -5.89
CA TYR A 28 -8.77 0.25 -6.69
C TYR A 28 -7.45 0.20 -7.48
N GLN A 29 -7.03 1.31 -8.11
CA GLN A 29 -5.76 1.38 -8.85
C GLN A 29 -4.55 1.16 -7.93
N LYS A 30 -4.54 1.77 -6.74
CA LYS A 30 -3.49 1.56 -5.73
C LYS A 30 -3.47 0.12 -5.21
N ASN A 31 -4.63 -0.50 -5.00
CA ASN A 31 -4.71 -1.90 -4.59
C ASN A 31 -4.20 -2.84 -5.70
N TRP A 32 -4.51 -2.55 -6.95
CA TRP A 32 -3.95 -3.28 -8.08
C TRP A 32 -2.43 -3.16 -8.15
N SER A 33 -1.88 -1.95 -7.96
CA SER A 33 -0.42 -1.77 -8.01
C SER A 33 0.29 -2.53 -6.90
N ILE A 34 -0.28 -2.56 -5.68
CA ILE A 34 0.21 -3.41 -4.58
C ILE A 34 0.21 -4.87 -4.99
N CYS A 35 -0.91 -5.39 -5.48
CA CYS A 35 -1.00 -6.78 -5.92
C CYS A 35 0.01 -7.12 -7.01
N HIS A 36 0.32 -6.17 -7.89
CA HIS A 36 1.25 -6.37 -8.99
C HIS A 36 2.71 -6.36 -8.54
N PHE A 37 3.14 -5.38 -7.72
CA PHE A 37 4.53 -5.39 -7.26
C PHE A 37 4.82 -6.50 -6.25
N LEU A 38 3.80 -7.02 -5.54
CA LEU A 38 3.97 -8.25 -4.76
C LEU A 38 4.36 -9.43 -5.66
N GLU A 39 3.73 -9.58 -6.83
CA GLU A 39 4.09 -10.62 -7.81
C GLU A 39 5.53 -10.43 -8.33
N LEU A 40 5.88 -9.20 -8.73
CA LEU A 40 7.26 -8.88 -9.16
C LEU A 40 8.29 -9.23 -8.08
N HIS A 41 7.94 -8.99 -6.82
CA HIS A 41 8.79 -9.27 -5.68
C HIS A 41 8.92 -10.78 -5.40
N GLU A 42 7.82 -11.54 -5.46
CA GLU A 42 7.83 -13.00 -5.31
C GLU A 42 8.69 -13.67 -6.39
N ASP A 43 8.65 -13.12 -7.61
CA ASP A 43 9.47 -13.60 -8.74
C ASP A 43 10.95 -13.22 -8.62
N GLY A 44 11.36 -12.50 -7.57
CA GLY A 44 12.73 -12.06 -7.35
C GLY A 44 13.22 -11.00 -8.34
N GLN A 45 12.30 -10.32 -9.03
CA GLN A 45 12.65 -9.29 -10.01
C GLN A 45 13.14 -8.02 -9.32
N ASN A 46 14.10 -7.33 -9.95
CA ASN A 46 14.37 -5.93 -9.61
C ASN A 46 13.29 -5.06 -10.28
N TYR A 47 12.92 -3.95 -9.65
CA TYR A 47 11.92 -3.06 -10.19
C TYR A 47 11.99 -1.65 -9.60
N LEU A 48 11.40 -0.71 -10.35
CA LEU A 48 10.98 0.61 -9.87
C LEU A 48 9.54 0.84 -10.32
N VAL A 49 8.62 0.89 -9.38
CA VAL A 49 7.22 1.23 -9.68
C VAL A 49 7.05 2.73 -9.54
N VAL A 50 6.54 3.38 -10.58
CA VAL A 50 6.21 4.82 -10.59
C VAL A 50 4.70 4.99 -10.65
N PHE A 51 4.17 5.81 -9.76
CA PHE A 51 2.74 6.04 -9.58
C PHE A 51 2.32 7.38 -10.19
N ASP A 52 1.19 7.39 -10.92
CA ASP A 52 0.55 8.61 -11.45
C ASP A 52 1.55 9.55 -12.18
N HIS A 53 2.34 8.95 -13.08
CA HIS A 53 3.29 9.68 -13.92
C HIS A 53 3.35 9.01 -15.29
N HIS A 54 2.97 9.76 -16.33
CA HIS A 54 2.67 9.28 -17.69
C HIS A 54 1.47 8.33 -17.79
N GLU A 55 1.40 7.31 -16.93
CA GLU A 55 0.27 6.38 -16.81
C GLU A 55 -0.16 6.19 -15.35
N ASP A 56 -1.23 5.41 -15.13
CA ASP A 56 -1.68 5.07 -13.77
C ASP A 56 -0.53 4.40 -12.99
N ILE A 57 0.17 3.44 -13.63
CA ILE A 57 1.37 2.76 -13.11
C ILE A 57 2.39 2.56 -14.23
N VAL A 58 3.67 2.81 -13.94
CA VAL A 58 4.80 2.44 -14.81
C VAL A 58 5.76 1.57 -14.01
N VAL A 59 6.23 0.46 -14.58
CA VAL A 59 7.21 -0.42 -13.93
C VAL A 59 8.46 -0.46 -14.78
N PHE A 60 9.57 0.01 -14.24
CA PHE A 60 10.89 -0.24 -14.79
C PHE A 60 11.47 -1.51 -14.22
N ASN A 61 12.32 -2.20 -14.99
CA ASN A 61 12.97 -3.45 -14.58
C ASN A 61 14.14 -3.28 -13.58
N HIS A 62 14.53 -2.05 -13.23
CA HIS A 62 15.58 -1.80 -12.25
C HIS A 62 15.48 -0.41 -11.59
N GLY A 63 15.74 -0.33 -10.28
CA GLY A 63 15.72 0.93 -9.50
C GLY A 63 16.81 1.96 -9.76
N ARG A 64 17.85 1.65 -10.55
CA ARG A 64 19.06 2.48 -10.67
C ARG A 64 19.52 2.60 -12.12
N THR A 65 19.54 1.48 -12.83
CA THR A 65 19.93 1.41 -14.25
C THR A 65 18.85 0.71 -15.08
N PRO A 66 17.64 1.29 -15.17
CA PRO A 66 16.57 0.69 -15.97
C PRO A 66 16.89 0.75 -17.47
N ASP A 67 16.57 -0.32 -18.20
CA ASP A 67 16.68 -0.39 -19.65
C ASP A 67 15.35 -0.74 -20.34
N SER A 68 14.32 -1.07 -19.55
CA SER A 68 12.98 -1.38 -20.05
C SER A 68 11.89 -0.89 -19.10
N ALA A 69 10.72 -0.58 -19.67
CA ALA A 69 9.54 -0.13 -18.95
C ALA A 69 8.24 -0.72 -19.50
N CYS A 70 7.36 -1.09 -18.57
CA CYS A 70 5.98 -1.50 -18.81
C CYS A 70 5.03 -0.38 -18.35
N PHE A 71 4.10 0.01 -19.22
CA PHE A 71 3.13 1.08 -18.95
C PHE A 71 1.74 0.47 -18.75
N TYR A 72 1.10 0.79 -17.63
CA TYR A 72 -0.19 0.20 -17.25
C TYR A 72 -1.25 1.27 -17.06
N GLN A 73 -2.31 1.20 -17.89
CA GLN A 73 -3.54 1.93 -17.67
C GLN A 73 -4.55 1.02 -16.98
N VAL A 74 -4.86 1.32 -15.73
CA VAL A 74 -5.71 0.51 -14.86
C VAL A 74 -7.08 1.17 -14.76
N LYS A 75 -8.12 0.49 -15.26
CA LYS A 75 -9.51 0.99 -15.21
C LYS A 75 -10.44 -0.07 -14.63
N SER A 76 -11.52 0.38 -13.98
CA SER A 76 -12.53 -0.53 -13.44
C SER A 76 -13.94 -0.17 -13.93
N LYS A 77 -14.79 -1.19 -14.03
CA LYS A 77 -16.17 -1.07 -14.49
C LYS A 77 -17.11 -1.95 -13.66
N LYS A 78 -18.20 -1.37 -13.15
CA LYS A 78 -19.20 -2.07 -12.31
C LYS A 78 -19.89 -3.23 -13.05
N SER A 79 -20.16 -3.05 -14.34
CA SER A 79 -20.85 -4.07 -15.14
C SER A 79 -20.51 -3.97 -16.63
N GLY A 80 -20.83 -5.03 -17.37
CA GLY A 80 -20.56 -5.12 -18.80
C GLY A 80 -19.12 -5.49 -19.10
N LYS A 81 -18.71 -5.23 -20.33
CA LYS A 81 -17.41 -5.63 -20.89
C LYS A 81 -16.72 -4.42 -21.51
N TRP A 82 -15.42 -4.51 -21.71
CA TRP A 82 -14.71 -3.59 -22.58
C TRP A 82 -14.84 -4.02 -24.04
N THR A 83 -14.64 -3.10 -24.96
CA THR A 83 -14.51 -3.39 -26.40
C THR A 83 -13.35 -2.55 -26.94
N ILE A 84 -12.76 -2.93 -28.06
CA ILE A 84 -11.72 -2.13 -28.70
C ILE A 84 -12.23 -0.71 -29.02
N ALA A 85 -13.49 -0.60 -29.45
CA ALA A 85 -14.15 0.69 -29.62
C ALA A 85 -14.25 1.51 -28.31
N ASN A 86 -14.34 0.89 -27.13
CA ASN A 86 -14.28 1.63 -25.86
C ASN A 86 -12.87 2.19 -25.60
N LEU A 87 -11.83 1.41 -25.91
CA LEU A 87 -10.43 1.82 -25.70
C LEU A 87 -10.01 2.91 -26.71
N ALA A 88 -10.48 2.82 -27.96
CA ALA A 88 -10.26 3.79 -29.02
C ALA A 88 -11.16 5.04 -28.93
N LYS A 89 -12.12 5.07 -28.01
CA LYS A 89 -13.11 6.16 -27.93
C LYS A 89 -12.45 7.45 -27.45
N CYS A 90 -12.62 8.51 -28.24
CA CYS A 90 -12.24 9.87 -27.89
C CYS A 90 -13.41 10.60 -27.19
N THR A 91 -13.11 11.42 -26.19
CA THR A 91 -14.04 12.37 -25.58
C THR A 91 -13.91 13.74 -26.26
N ASN A 92 -15.04 14.41 -26.51
CA ASN A 92 -15.08 15.78 -27.09
C ASN A 92 -14.27 15.98 -28.39
N LYS A 93 -14.07 14.91 -29.18
CA LYS A 93 -13.20 14.88 -30.37
C LYS A 93 -11.72 15.17 -30.09
N ASP A 94 -11.29 15.12 -28.83
CA ASP A 94 -9.88 15.15 -28.46
C ASP A 94 -9.29 13.74 -28.66
N HIS A 95 -8.48 13.55 -29.69
CA HIS A 95 -7.87 12.26 -30.02
C HIS A 95 -6.94 11.72 -28.91
N GLU A 96 -6.29 12.65 -28.19
CA GLU A 96 -5.37 12.34 -27.09
C GLU A 96 -6.11 11.86 -25.83
N SER A 97 -7.44 11.96 -25.81
CA SER A 97 -8.25 11.54 -24.67
C SER A 97 -8.55 10.04 -24.62
N SER A 98 -8.40 9.31 -25.74
CA SER A 98 -8.69 7.87 -25.77
C SER A 98 -7.64 7.07 -25.01
N ILE A 99 -8.06 5.96 -24.40
CA ILE A 99 -7.19 5.07 -23.61
C ILE A 99 -6.07 4.51 -24.50
N LEU A 100 -6.45 4.05 -25.70
CA LEU A 100 -5.49 3.49 -26.66
C LEU A 100 -4.44 4.53 -27.06
N ARG A 101 -4.84 5.77 -27.35
CA ARG A 101 -3.90 6.83 -27.75
C ARG A 101 -2.95 7.21 -26.62
N LYS A 102 -3.45 7.34 -25.39
CA LYS A 102 -2.61 7.66 -24.21
C LYS A 102 -1.52 6.61 -23.99
N LEU A 103 -1.91 5.34 -23.94
CA LEU A 103 -0.95 4.25 -23.82
C LEU A 103 0.07 4.26 -24.96
N TYR A 104 -0.38 4.42 -26.21
CA TYR A 104 0.50 4.42 -27.37
C TYR A 104 1.47 5.62 -27.39
N LYS A 105 1.06 6.76 -26.86
CA LYS A 105 1.93 7.95 -26.73
C LYS A 105 3.16 7.69 -25.86
N ASN A 106 3.10 6.76 -24.91
CA ASN A 106 4.28 6.36 -24.14
C ASN A 106 5.33 5.70 -25.04
N TYR A 107 4.92 4.83 -25.96
CA TYR A 107 5.84 4.26 -26.95
C TYR A 107 6.38 5.34 -27.90
N GLU A 108 5.58 6.31 -28.32
CA GLU A 108 6.08 7.42 -29.15
C GLU A 108 7.13 8.27 -28.43
N ASN A 109 6.94 8.51 -27.13
CA ASN A 109 7.87 9.31 -26.32
C ASN A 109 9.12 8.50 -25.91
N PHE A 110 8.97 7.18 -25.75
CA PHE A 110 9.97 6.30 -25.14
C PHE A 110 10.18 5.00 -25.95
N PRO A 111 10.44 5.07 -27.26
CA PRO A 111 10.44 3.89 -28.13
C PRO A 111 11.57 2.90 -27.80
N ASP A 112 12.69 3.38 -27.27
CA ASP A 112 13.91 2.58 -27.07
C ASP A 112 13.81 1.60 -25.89
N PHE A 113 12.93 1.87 -24.92
CA PHE A 113 12.82 1.08 -23.70
C PHE A 113 11.37 0.66 -23.36
N THR A 114 10.38 1.03 -24.17
CA THR A 114 9.01 0.56 -23.96
C THR A 114 8.89 -0.89 -24.40
N VAL A 115 8.58 -1.80 -23.47
CA VAL A 115 8.41 -3.23 -23.77
C VAL A 115 6.97 -3.72 -23.65
N LYS A 116 6.09 -2.95 -23.00
CA LYS A 116 4.68 -3.33 -22.79
C LYS A 116 3.78 -2.12 -22.60
N LEU A 117 2.61 -2.16 -23.24
CA LEU A 117 1.52 -1.19 -23.11
C LEU A 117 0.24 -1.92 -22.68
N ALA A 118 -0.03 -1.97 -21.38
CA ALA A 118 -1.07 -2.81 -20.83
C ALA A 118 -2.32 -2.02 -20.42
N PHE A 119 -3.49 -2.51 -20.86
CA PHE A 119 -4.76 -2.10 -20.31
C PHE A 119 -5.28 -3.15 -19.33
N ILE A 120 -5.47 -2.73 -18.08
CA ILE A 120 -5.86 -3.63 -16.99
C ILE A 120 -7.27 -3.32 -16.53
N SER A 121 -8.11 -4.36 -16.35
CA SER A 121 -9.44 -4.17 -15.76
C SER A 121 -10.02 -5.37 -15.02
N ASN A 122 -10.99 -5.13 -14.14
CA ASN A 122 -11.78 -6.20 -13.50
C ASN A 122 -12.74 -6.92 -14.49
N GLN A 123 -13.06 -6.28 -15.61
CA GLN A 123 -13.95 -6.82 -16.63
C GLN A 123 -13.19 -7.28 -17.87
N GLY A 124 -13.66 -8.37 -18.50
CA GLY A 124 -13.08 -8.89 -19.73
C GLY A 124 -13.30 -8.02 -20.97
N LEU A 125 -12.51 -8.30 -22.01
CA LEU A 125 -12.57 -7.64 -23.32
C LEU A 125 -13.44 -8.43 -24.29
N SER A 126 -14.53 -7.82 -24.75
CA SER A 126 -15.37 -8.36 -25.80
C SER A 126 -14.86 -7.92 -27.17
N THR A 127 -14.34 -8.86 -27.95
CA THR A 127 -13.80 -8.59 -29.29
C THR A 127 -14.01 -9.80 -30.22
N LYS A 128 -13.72 -9.65 -31.51
CA LYS A 128 -13.78 -10.77 -32.46
C LYS A 128 -12.62 -11.73 -32.22
N ASP A 129 -12.95 -13.01 -32.08
CA ASP A 129 -11.97 -14.09 -32.06
C ASP A 129 -11.33 -14.25 -33.44
N ASN A 130 -9.99 -14.34 -33.46
CA ASN A 130 -9.23 -14.33 -34.70
C ASN A 130 -9.43 -15.60 -35.56
N LYS A 131 -9.80 -16.74 -34.93
CA LYS A 131 -10.02 -18.00 -35.65
C LYS A 131 -11.43 -18.10 -36.22
N SER A 132 -12.44 -17.75 -35.43
CA SER A 132 -13.85 -17.93 -35.77
C SER A 132 -14.52 -16.69 -36.36
N GLY A 133 -13.92 -15.50 -36.20
CA GLY A 133 -14.50 -14.21 -36.60
C GLY A 133 -15.72 -13.78 -35.77
N LYS A 134 -16.12 -14.58 -34.77
CA LYS A 134 -17.28 -14.31 -33.90
C LYS A 134 -16.86 -13.53 -32.66
N LYS A 135 -17.80 -12.80 -32.04
CA LYS A 135 -17.53 -12.12 -30.77
C LYS A 135 -17.33 -13.12 -29.64
N ALA A 136 -16.26 -12.96 -28.90
CA ALA A 136 -15.93 -13.68 -27.67
C ALA A 136 -15.50 -12.69 -26.57
N VAL A 137 -15.31 -13.20 -25.35
CA VAL A 137 -14.83 -12.41 -24.21
C VAL A 137 -13.52 -13.01 -23.74
N PHE A 138 -12.50 -12.16 -23.64
CA PHE A 138 -11.15 -12.54 -23.28
C PHE A 138 -10.81 -12.01 -21.89
N SER A 139 -10.09 -12.83 -21.12
CA SER A 139 -9.43 -12.36 -19.89
C SER A 139 -8.06 -11.79 -20.20
N GLU A 140 -7.38 -12.30 -21.23
CA GLU A 140 -6.08 -11.83 -21.70
C GLU A 140 -6.10 -11.80 -23.22
N LEU A 141 -5.48 -10.78 -23.83
CA LEU A 141 -5.36 -10.70 -25.28
C LEU A 141 -4.22 -9.78 -25.70
N CYS A 142 -3.30 -10.29 -26.52
CA CYS A 142 -2.28 -9.48 -27.16
C CYS A 142 -2.80 -8.85 -28.46
N PHE A 143 -2.28 -7.68 -28.85
CA PHE A 143 -2.64 -7.06 -30.12
C PHE A 143 -2.39 -7.97 -31.33
N SER A 144 -1.27 -8.70 -31.33
CA SER A 144 -0.89 -9.65 -32.39
C SER A 144 -1.95 -10.72 -32.63
N GLU A 145 -2.71 -11.09 -31.60
CA GLU A 145 -3.75 -12.11 -31.61
C GLU A 145 -5.13 -11.57 -31.99
N MET A 146 -5.30 -10.25 -32.08
CA MET A 146 -6.58 -9.64 -32.44
C MET A 146 -6.97 -9.95 -33.89
N HIS A 147 -8.28 -10.07 -34.10
CA HIS A 147 -8.87 -10.15 -35.44
C HIS A 147 -8.55 -8.89 -36.27
N ALA A 148 -8.39 -9.04 -37.59
CA ALA A 148 -7.97 -7.97 -38.50
C ALA A 148 -8.85 -6.70 -38.40
N ASP A 149 -10.17 -6.84 -38.36
CA ASP A 149 -11.09 -5.70 -38.21
C ASP A 149 -10.81 -4.84 -36.96
N GLU A 150 -10.43 -5.49 -35.86
CA GLU A 150 -10.19 -4.83 -34.58
C GLU A 150 -8.82 -4.13 -34.59
N LYS A 151 -7.82 -4.73 -35.26
CA LYS A 151 -6.54 -4.09 -35.56
C LYS A 151 -6.72 -2.81 -36.38
N SER A 152 -7.61 -2.83 -37.37
CA SER A 152 -7.94 -1.65 -38.18
C SER A 152 -8.58 -0.53 -37.35
N ILE A 153 -9.43 -0.86 -36.36
CA ILE A 153 -9.99 0.14 -35.45
C ILE A 153 -8.88 0.79 -34.62
N CYS A 154 -7.94 0.00 -34.10
CA CYS A 154 -6.79 0.53 -33.37
C CYS A 154 -5.92 1.43 -34.25
N ALA A 155 -5.55 0.98 -35.45
CA ALA A 155 -4.74 1.77 -36.38
C ALA A 155 -5.42 3.11 -36.73
N TYR A 156 -6.71 3.07 -37.09
CA TYR A 156 -7.47 4.29 -37.39
C TYR A 156 -7.51 5.26 -36.20
N ALA A 157 -7.67 4.75 -34.99
CA ALA A 157 -7.69 5.58 -33.78
C ALA A 157 -6.34 6.28 -33.51
N LEU A 158 -5.23 5.71 -33.98
CA LEU A 158 -3.88 6.29 -33.84
C LEU A 158 -3.47 7.18 -35.01
N GLU A 159 -4.06 7.00 -36.19
CA GLU A 159 -3.72 7.76 -37.41
C GLU A 159 -4.55 9.05 -37.59
N ALA A 160 -5.62 9.23 -36.82
CA ALA A 160 -6.67 10.22 -37.08
C ALA A 160 -6.23 11.71 -37.08
N GLU A 161 -4.99 12.06 -36.74
CA GLU A 161 -4.50 13.45 -36.82
C GLU A 161 -3.20 13.69 -37.59
N ASN A 162 -2.52 12.68 -38.12
CA ASN A 162 -1.31 12.92 -38.93
C ASN A 162 -1.27 11.99 -40.14
N LYS A 163 -1.34 12.57 -41.35
CA LYS A 163 -1.01 11.89 -42.62
C LYS A 163 0.45 11.40 -42.69
N SER A 164 1.21 11.44 -41.59
CA SER A 164 2.50 10.78 -41.43
C SER A 164 2.31 9.48 -40.67
N HIS A 165 2.79 8.37 -41.22
CA HIS A 165 2.69 7.03 -40.64
C HIS A 165 3.01 7.02 -39.14
N SER A 166 2.01 6.83 -38.28
CA SER A 166 2.24 6.30 -36.94
C SER A 166 2.90 4.94 -37.12
N ASN A 167 4.03 4.71 -36.45
CA ASN A 167 4.71 3.42 -36.53
C ASN A 167 3.89 2.35 -35.80
N LEU A 168 2.95 1.73 -36.52
CA LEU A 168 2.05 0.70 -36.01
C LEU A 168 2.78 -0.51 -35.41
N SER A 169 4.10 -0.65 -35.56
CA SER A 169 4.87 -1.68 -34.86
C SER A 169 4.70 -1.62 -33.35
N GLY A 170 4.53 -0.42 -32.78
CA GLY A 170 4.29 -0.22 -31.35
C GLY A 170 2.98 -0.84 -30.86
N LEU A 171 2.01 -1.05 -31.75
CA LEU A 171 0.77 -1.75 -31.40
C LEU A 171 1.03 -3.20 -30.97
N ASN A 172 2.11 -3.85 -31.41
CA ASN A 172 2.42 -5.21 -30.98
C ASN A 172 2.78 -5.31 -29.49
N LEU A 173 3.07 -4.19 -28.82
CA LEU A 173 3.31 -4.13 -27.38
C LEU A 173 2.01 -4.01 -26.57
N PHE A 174 0.85 -3.86 -27.23
CA PHE A 174 -0.42 -3.72 -26.53
C PHE A 174 -0.94 -5.04 -26.01
N GLU A 175 -1.29 -5.03 -24.73
CA GLU A 175 -1.86 -6.18 -24.03
C GLU A 175 -3.11 -5.76 -23.26
N PHE A 176 -4.11 -6.62 -23.29
CA PHE A 176 -5.27 -6.56 -22.41
C PHE A 176 -5.11 -7.62 -21.33
N GLU A 177 -5.33 -7.27 -20.07
CA GLU A 177 -5.37 -8.23 -18.97
C GLU A 177 -6.51 -7.95 -18.01
N ARG A 178 -7.17 -9.03 -17.61
CA ARG A 178 -8.23 -9.01 -16.62
C ARG A 178 -7.67 -9.39 -15.26
N THR A 179 -7.69 -8.44 -14.33
CA THR A 179 -7.35 -8.73 -12.94
C THR A 179 -8.55 -9.37 -12.21
N LEU A 180 -8.23 -10.18 -11.20
CA LEU A 180 -9.20 -10.78 -10.28
C LEU A 180 -9.73 -9.79 -9.23
N LEU A 181 -9.11 -8.61 -9.10
CA LEU A 181 -9.60 -7.57 -8.21
C LEU A 181 -10.98 -7.08 -8.64
N THR A 182 -11.86 -6.89 -7.65
CA THR A 182 -13.22 -6.38 -7.83
C THR A 182 -13.35 -4.98 -7.26
N ILE A 183 -14.33 -4.21 -7.73
CA ILE A 183 -14.53 -2.83 -7.27
C ILE A 183 -15.04 -2.82 -5.82
N GLU A 184 -15.78 -3.84 -5.45
CA GLU A 184 -16.45 -3.96 -4.15
C GLU A 184 -15.51 -4.51 -3.07
N ASP A 185 -14.51 -5.32 -3.44
CA ASP A 185 -13.71 -6.10 -2.47
C ASP A 185 -12.19 -6.00 -2.65
N HIS A 186 -11.68 -5.08 -3.49
CA HIS A 186 -10.24 -4.95 -3.76
C HIS A 186 -9.38 -4.81 -2.50
N VAL A 187 -9.89 -4.19 -1.43
CA VAL A 187 -9.16 -4.05 -0.15
C VAL A 187 -8.94 -5.42 0.51
N ASN A 188 -9.97 -6.25 0.61
CA ASN A 188 -9.83 -7.57 1.25
C ASN A 188 -9.06 -8.53 0.37
N GLN A 189 -9.25 -8.46 -0.95
CA GLN A 189 -8.48 -9.27 -1.91
C GLN A 189 -6.97 -8.92 -1.85
N THR A 190 -6.63 -7.63 -1.73
CA THR A 190 -5.23 -7.20 -1.58
C THR A 190 -4.65 -7.66 -0.24
N LYS A 191 -5.41 -7.57 0.86
CA LYS A 191 -5.00 -8.14 2.16
C LYS A 191 -4.79 -9.65 2.09
N GLY A 192 -5.65 -10.38 1.38
CA GLY A 192 -5.49 -11.81 1.15
C GLY A 192 -4.18 -12.13 0.42
N LYS A 193 -3.93 -11.45 -0.72
CA LYS A 193 -2.66 -11.55 -1.44
C LYS A 193 -1.44 -11.22 -0.59
N LEU A 194 -1.55 -10.20 0.27
CA LEU A 194 -0.47 -9.83 1.18
C LEU A 194 -0.25 -10.89 2.28
N SER A 195 -1.32 -11.52 2.77
CA SER A 195 -1.22 -12.68 3.69
C SER A 195 -0.46 -13.83 3.03
N ASP A 196 -0.88 -14.21 1.82
CA ASP A 196 -0.23 -15.28 1.06
C ASP A 196 1.25 -14.97 0.80
N PHE A 197 1.57 -13.70 0.50
CA PHE A 197 2.94 -13.22 0.32
C PHE A 197 3.78 -13.42 1.58
N PHE A 198 3.32 -12.95 2.74
CA PHE A 198 4.06 -13.09 3.99
C PHE A 198 4.22 -14.55 4.42
N GLU A 199 3.19 -15.38 4.24
CA GLU A 199 3.26 -16.81 4.56
C GLU A 199 4.31 -17.55 3.72
N LYS A 200 4.49 -17.17 2.45
CA LYS A 200 5.52 -17.75 1.58
C LYS A 200 6.92 -17.23 1.90
N GLN A 201 7.08 -15.91 2.04
CA GLN A 201 8.40 -15.27 2.18
C GLN A 201 8.95 -15.38 3.60
N PHE A 202 8.08 -15.37 4.61
CA PHE A 202 8.43 -15.37 6.02
C PHE A 202 7.58 -16.40 6.79
N PRO A 203 7.73 -17.72 6.49
CA PRO A 203 6.82 -18.77 6.96
C PRO A 203 6.81 -18.97 8.49
N TYR A 204 7.81 -18.44 9.20
CA TYR A 204 7.95 -18.56 10.65
C TYR A 204 7.59 -17.28 11.40
N GLU A 205 7.23 -16.21 10.68
CA GLU A 205 7.03 -14.89 11.24
C GLU A 205 5.54 -14.57 11.37
N THR A 206 5.15 -13.95 12.47
CA THR A 206 3.77 -13.51 12.69
C THR A 206 3.61 -12.06 12.28
N VAL A 207 2.95 -11.81 11.14
CA VAL A 207 2.72 -10.45 10.63
C VAL A 207 1.26 -10.03 10.81
N ASN A 208 1.05 -8.82 11.35
CA ASN A 208 -0.29 -8.23 11.36
C ASN A 208 -0.64 -7.68 9.97
N ILE A 209 -1.35 -8.48 9.18
CA ILE A 209 -1.75 -8.15 7.80
C ILE A 209 -2.54 -6.82 7.71
N GLY A 210 -3.34 -6.48 8.72
CA GLY A 210 -4.07 -5.22 8.75
C GLY A 210 -3.14 -3.99 8.85
N LEU A 211 -2.10 -4.08 9.68
CA LEU A 211 -1.08 -3.04 9.81
C LEU A 211 -0.16 -3.00 8.59
N ALA A 212 0.29 -4.16 8.12
CA ALA A 212 1.13 -4.26 6.92
C ALA A 212 0.43 -3.64 5.70
N TYR A 213 -0.83 -4.02 5.45
CA TYR A 213 -1.63 -3.43 4.37
C TYR A 213 -1.73 -1.91 4.50
N ARG A 214 -2.00 -1.39 5.70
CA ARG A 214 -2.14 0.06 5.90
C ARG A 214 -0.81 0.78 5.62
N ALA A 215 0.30 0.27 6.12
CA ALA A 215 1.62 0.83 5.90
C ALA A 215 1.99 0.86 4.41
N VAL A 216 1.80 -0.26 3.70
CA VAL A 216 2.05 -0.33 2.25
C VAL A 216 1.10 0.60 1.48
N PHE A 217 -0.19 0.56 1.78
CA PHE A 217 -1.19 1.36 1.08
C PHE A 217 -1.01 2.86 1.29
N ASP A 218 -0.71 3.29 2.52
CA ASP A 218 -0.48 4.70 2.81
C ASP A 218 0.79 5.21 2.14
N GLU A 219 1.84 4.39 2.00
CA GLU A 219 3.03 4.77 1.24
C GLU A 219 2.73 4.89 -0.26
N VAL A 220 2.02 3.92 -0.86
CA VAL A 220 1.58 4.01 -2.27
C VAL A 220 0.70 5.24 -2.48
N ARG A 221 -0.22 5.53 -1.55
CA ARG A 221 -1.08 6.71 -1.59
C ARG A 221 -0.27 8.00 -1.48
N ARG A 222 0.72 8.07 -0.59
CA ARG A 222 1.62 9.22 -0.44
C ARG A 222 2.38 9.50 -1.74
N LYS A 223 2.97 8.47 -2.35
CA LYS A 223 3.70 8.57 -3.64
C LYS A 223 2.76 8.98 -4.79
N THR A 224 1.56 8.39 -4.85
CA THR A 224 0.56 8.70 -5.88
C THR A 224 0.07 10.15 -5.78
N ASN A 225 -0.22 10.63 -4.57
CA ASN A 225 -0.80 11.95 -4.33
C ASN A 225 0.24 13.08 -4.25
N PHE A 226 1.52 12.81 -4.54
CA PHE A 226 2.56 13.82 -4.51
C PHE A 226 2.37 14.84 -5.66
N GLU A 227 1.99 16.06 -5.31
CA GLU A 227 1.84 17.17 -6.26
C GLU A 227 3.14 17.96 -6.42
N ASN A 228 3.58 18.17 -7.67
CA ASN A 228 4.87 18.80 -7.96
C ASN A 228 4.84 20.31 -7.67
N THR A 229 5.42 20.73 -6.54
CA THR A 229 5.56 22.14 -6.14
C THR A 229 6.89 22.77 -6.59
N GLY A 230 7.31 22.53 -7.84
CA GLY A 230 8.47 23.19 -8.46
C GLY A 230 9.81 22.45 -8.36
N VAL A 231 9.76 21.12 -8.23
CA VAL A 231 10.93 20.26 -8.06
C VAL A 231 11.51 19.82 -9.43
N ARG A 232 12.85 19.72 -9.55
CA ARG A 232 13.54 19.22 -10.77
C ARG A 232 13.10 17.77 -11.10
N SER A 233 13.08 17.44 -12.39
CA SER A 233 12.53 16.17 -12.93
C SER A 233 13.06 14.88 -12.27
N HIS A 234 14.35 14.81 -11.91
CA HIS A 234 14.92 13.59 -11.31
C HIS A 234 14.45 13.34 -9.87
N SER A 235 14.28 14.41 -9.08
CA SER A 235 13.73 14.35 -7.73
C SER A 235 12.23 14.03 -7.72
N LEU A 236 11.50 14.33 -8.80
CA LEU A 236 10.09 13.98 -8.93
C LEU A 236 9.87 12.46 -8.98
N ILE A 237 10.73 11.73 -9.69
CA ILE A 237 10.62 10.27 -9.80
C ILE A 237 10.77 9.63 -8.43
N LYS A 238 11.78 10.04 -7.65
CA LYS A 238 12.00 9.51 -6.29
C LYS A 238 10.77 9.67 -5.38
N GLU A 239 10.07 10.80 -5.46
CA GLU A 239 8.86 11.06 -4.67
C GLU A 239 7.60 10.36 -5.21
N LYS A 240 7.63 9.90 -6.45
CA LYS A 240 6.53 9.15 -7.09
C LYS A 240 6.81 7.67 -7.27
N SER A 241 7.95 7.16 -6.80
CA SER A 241 8.36 5.78 -7.03
C SER A 241 8.55 4.96 -5.76
N LEU A 242 8.40 3.64 -5.90
CA LEU A 242 8.77 2.62 -4.91
C LEU A 242 9.67 1.59 -5.60
N SER A 243 10.91 1.47 -5.13
CA SER A 243 11.88 0.46 -5.58
C SER A 243 11.76 -0.85 -4.80
N LYS A 244 12.38 -1.92 -5.32
CA LYS A 244 12.52 -3.18 -4.57
C LYS A 244 13.19 -2.98 -3.21
N GLU A 245 14.29 -2.20 -3.17
CA GLU A 245 15.07 -1.93 -1.95
C GLU A 245 14.24 -1.18 -0.90
N GLU A 246 13.49 -0.14 -1.31
CA GLU A 246 12.57 0.55 -0.39
C GLU A 246 11.48 -0.39 0.14
N PHE A 247 10.96 -1.28 -0.71
CA PHE A 247 9.97 -2.26 -0.28
C PHE A 247 10.55 -3.34 0.66
N ASP A 248 11.77 -3.84 0.39
CA ASP A 248 12.49 -4.75 1.29
C ASP A 248 12.63 -4.12 2.69
N ASN A 249 12.99 -2.84 2.77
CA ASN A 249 13.09 -2.10 4.03
C ASN A 249 11.74 -1.98 4.74
N MET A 250 10.65 -1.74 4.01
CA MET A 250 9.31 -1.74 4.58
C MET A 250 8.93 -3.10 5.15
N LEU A 251 9.24 -4.19 4.43
CA LEU A 251 8.97 -5.55 4.88
C LEU A 251 9.78 -5.88 6.14
N ALA A 252 11.05 -5.50 6.19
CA ALA A 252 11.91 -5.72 7.36
C ALA A 252 11.37 -5.04 8.63
N VAL A 253 10.68 -3.90 8.51
CA VAL A 253 10.00 -3.25 9.65
C VAL A 253 8.76 -4.03 10.09
N MET A 254 8.07 -4.69 9.16
CA MET A 254 6.84 -5.46 9.44
C MET A 254 7.15 -6.86 10.00
N VAL A 255 8.19 -7.48 9.46
CA VAL A 255 8.70 -8.79 9.84
C VAL A 255 9.62 -8.59 11.05
N GLY A 256 9.16 -9.00 12.23
CA GLY A 256 9.82 -8.69 13.50
C GLY A 256 8.94 -7.86 14.45
N GLN A 257 7.79 -7.35 13.98
CA GLN A 257 6.79 -6.77 14.87
C GLN A 257 6.02 -7.87 15.60
N ARG A 258 6.40 -8.16 16.85
CA ARG A 258 5.56 -8.97 17.76
C ARG A 258 4.15 -8.37 17.87
N SER A 259 3.12 -9.22 17.78
CA SER A 259 1.73 -8.82 18.01
C SER A 259 1.50 -8.34 19.45
N ASN A 260 0.48 -7.49 19.65
CA ASN A 260 0.09 -7.05 21.00
C ASN A 260 -0.22 -8.20 21.97
N ALA A 261 -0.59 -9.38 21.46
CA ALA A 261 -0.81 -10.57 22.27
C ALA A 261 0.52 -11.20 22.72
N GLN A 262 1.52 -11.27 21.83
CA GLN A 262 2.87 -11.74 22.15
C GLN A 262 3.57 -10.78 23.11
N LEU A 263 3.53 -9.47 22.82
CA LEU A 263 4.08 -8.43 23.70
C LEU A 263 3.50 -8.52 25.13
N TRP A 264 2.19 -8.73 25.22
CA TRP A 264 1.53 -8.95 26.51
C TRP A 264 1.95 -10.24 27.18
N SER A 265 2.14 -11.34 26.42
CA SER A 265 2.59 -12.62 26.98
C SER A 265 3.96 -12.48 27.64
N ASP A 266 4.86 -11.72 27.01
CA ASP A 266 6.20 -11.43 27.54
C ASP A 266 6.10 -10.57 28.80
N ALA A 267 5.33 -9.48 28.74
CA ALA A 267 5.09 -8.61 29.90
C ALA A 267 4.46 -9.38 31.09
N CYS A 268 3.48 -10.25 30.82
CA CYS A 268 2.82 -11.08 31.81
C CYS A 268 3.82 -12.05 32.47
N SER A 269 4.73 -12.63 31.68
CA SER A 269 5.79 -13.52 32.18
C SER A 269 6.76 -12.77 33.09
N ILE A 270 7.17 -11.55 32.71
CA ILE A 270 8.03 -10.69 33.55
C ILE A 270 7.33 -10.35 34.86
N LEU A 271 6.10 -9.84 34.81
CA LEU A 271 5.32 -9.46 36.00
C LEU A 271 5.11 -10.64 36.95
N LEU A 272 4.83 -11.84 36.43
CA LEU A 272 4.70 -13.06 37.24
C LEU A 272 6.02 -13.42 37.92
N ASN A 273 7.15 -13.33 37.21
CA ASN A 273 8.48 -13.58 37.77
C ASN A 273 8.87 -12.56 38.85
N GLU A 274 8.40 -11.32 38.74
CA GLU A 274 8.54 -10.28 39.78
C GLU A 274 7.58 -10.45 40.97
N GLY A 275 6.73 -11.48 40.95
CA GLY A 275 5.82 -11.81 42.06
C GLY A 275 4.45 -11.13 41.99
N CYS A 276 4.05 -10.56 40.85
CA CYS A 276 2.71 -9.98 40.70
C CYS A 276 1.61 -11.05 40.77
N ASN A 277 0.58 -10.79 41.57
CA ASN A 277 -0.58 -11.69 41.66
C ASN A 277 -1.56 -11.50 40.48
N GLY A 278 -2.45 -12.48 40.31
CA GLY A 278 -3.43 -12.51 39.23
C GLY A 278 -4.43 -11.34 39.20
N LEU A 279 -4.78 -10.75 40.35
CA LEU A 279 -5.70 -9.59 40.39
C LEU A 279 -5.00 -8.33 39.88
N THR A 280 -3.75 -8.11 40.30
CA THR A 280 -2.92 -7.01 39.79
C THR A 280 -2.71 -7.15 38.28
N LEU A 281 -2.37 -8.36 37.80
CA LEU A 281 -2.23 -8.65 36.37
C LEU A 281 -3.50 -8.32 35.57
N LYS A 282 -4.69 -8.66 36.10
CA LYS A 282 -5.96 -8.33 35.46
C LYS A 282 -6.15 -6.82 35.30
N ASN A 283 -5.80 -6.05 36.33
CA ASN A 283 -5.91 -4.59 36.29
C ASN A 283 -4.89 -3.96 35.32
N ILE A 284 -3.64 -4.44 35.32
CA ILE A 284 -2.60 -4.01 34.37
C ILE A 284 -3.03 -4.36 32.94
N ARG A 285 -3.61 -5.53 32.69
CA ARG A 285 -4.12 -5.90 31.35
C ARG A 285 -5.20 -4.93 30.86
N LYS A 286 -6.10 -4.51 31.75
CA LYS A 286 -7.13 -3.52 31.41
C LYS A 286 -6.48 -2.18 31.07
N ALA A 287 -5.51 -1.73 31.88
CA ALA A 287 -4.79 -0.48 31.64
C ALA A 287 -3.94 -0.54 30.36
N TRP A 288 -3.29 -1.67 30.05
CA TRP A 288 -2.55 -1.90 28.81
C TRP A 288 -3.41 -1.64 27.57
N ASN A 289 -4.65 -2.13 27.56
CA ASN A 289 -5.57 -1.89 26.45
C ASN A 289 -6.00 -0.42 26.34
N GLN A 290 -6.10 0.29 27.48
CA GLN A 290 -6.37 1.72 27.46
C GLN A 290 -5.18 2.52 26.94
N VAL A 291 -3.96 2.18 27.38
CA VAL A 291 -2.71 2.78 26.88
C VAL A 291 -2.56 2.57 25.38
N LEU A 292 -2.94 1.40 24.85
CA LEU A 292 -3.01 1.16 23.40
C LEU A 292 -3.91 2.15 22.66
N VAL A 293 -5.05 2.51 23.24
CA VAL A 293 -5.97 3.49 22.64
C VAL A 293 -5.39 4.90 22.77
N ASP A 294 -4.81 5.22 23.93
CA ASP A 294 -4.26 6.55 24.22
C ASP A 294 -3.06 6.87 23.31
N GLU A 295 -2.18 5.89 23.04
CA GLU A 295 -1.05 6.03 22.09
C GLU A 295 -1.49 6.34 20.65
N MET A 296 -2.66 5.86 20.24
CA MET A 296 -3.20 6.13 18.90
C MET A 296 -3.67 7.57 18.75
N ASN A 297 -3.81 8.32 19.85
CA ASN A 297 -4.21 9.72 19.84
C ASN A 297 -2.98 10.65 19.88
N SER A 298 -2.46 10.99 18.71
CA SER A 298 -1.29 11.87 18.56
C SER A 298 -1.48 13.31 19.05
N SER A 299 -2.68 13.70 19.48
CA SER A 299 -2.97 15.04 20.02
C SER A 299 -3.01 15.11 21.56
N ASN A 300 -2.74 13.99 22.24
CA ASN A 300 -2.73 13.94 23.70
C ASN A 300 -1.34 14.29 24.27
N GLU A 301 -1.05 15.59 24.38
CA GLU A 301 0.24 16.10 24.89
C GLU A 301 0.62 15.52 26.27
N GLN A 302 -0.34 15.46 27.20
CA GLN A 302 -0.11 14.92 28.54
C GLN A 302 0.34 13.45 28.51
N PHE A 303 -0.23 12.64 27.60
CA PHE A 303 0.18 11.24 27.45
C PHE A 303 1.59 11.12 26.86
N ILE A 304 1.96 12.01 25.93
CA ILE A 304 3.29 12.05 25.33
C ILE A 304 4.33 12.37 26.40
N ASP A 305 4.11 13.43 27.19
CA ASP A 305 5.04 13.87 28.25
C ASP A 305 5.28 12.75 29.28
N VAL A 306 4.22 12.08 29.74
CA VAL A 306 4.34 10.95 30.67
C VAL A 306 5.04 9.76 30.02
N SER A 307 4.83 9.52 28.73
CA SER A 307 5.51 8.43 28.00
C SER A 307 7.02 8.66 27.91
N GLU A 308 7.46 9.91 27.67
CA GLU A 308 8.88 10.28 27.67
C GLU A 308 9.51 10.13 29.07
N LEU A 309 8.77 10.48 30.13
CA LEU A 309 9.21 10.25 31.51
C LEU A 309 9.35 8.75 31.83
N VAL A 310 8.41 7.92 31.39
CA VAL A 310 8.47 6.46 31.53
C VAL A 310 9.70 5.91 30.80
N GLN A 311 9.91 6.29 29.54
CA GLN A 311 11.03 5.82 28.74
C GLN A 311 12.39 6.19 29.37
N SER A 312 12.56 7.45 29.79
CA SER A 312 13.79 7.88 30.46
C SER A 312 14.04 7.13 31.77
N THR A 313 13.00 6.89 32.57
CA THR A 313 13.11 6.16 33.85
C THR A 313 13.46 4.68 33.64
N VAL A 314 12.86 4.02 32.63
CA VAL A 314 13.20 2.64 32.24
C VAL A 314 14.66 2.53 31.78
N ASN A 315 15.13 3.46 30.95
CA ASN A 315 16.50 3.48 30.46
C ASN A 315 17.54 3.64 31.60
N ILE A 316 17.22 4.46 32.62
CA ILE A 316 18.08 4.61 33.81
C ILE A 316 18.07 3.31 34.63
N ALA A 317 16.90 2.73 34.87
CA ALA A 317 16.77 1.50 35.67
C ALA A 317 17.46 0.29 35.02
N ALA A 318 17.47 0.21 33.69
CA ALA A 318 18.18 -0.84 32.94
C ALA A 318 19.70 -0.86 33.23
N GLN A 319 20.29 0.27 33.64
CA GLN A 319 21.72 0.38 33.98
C GLN A 319 22.04 -0.01 35.44
N SER A 320 21.06 0.06 36.34
CA SER A 320 21.24 -0.18 37.79
C SER A 320 20.79 -1.58 38.25
N GLY A 321 19.94 -2.25 37.48
CA GLY A 321 19.75 -3.71 37.49
C GLY A 321 18.90 -4.32 38.61
N ASN A 322 18.18 -3.55 39.44
CA ASN A 322 17.45 -4.10 40.61
C ASN A 322 16.10 -3.40 40.92
N SER A 323 15.26 -3.15 39.92
CA SER A 323 13.92 -2.58 40.12
C SER A 323 12.84 -3.46 39.48
N THR A 324 11.76 -3.74 40.21
CA THR A 324 10.57 -4.38 39.64
C THR A 324 9.71 -3.34 38.91
N ILE A 325 8.92 -3.77 37.92
CA ILE A 325 8.01 -2.89 37.16
C ILE A 325 7.09 -2.10 38.09
N ILE A 326 6.54 -2.73 39.13
CA ILE A 326 5.63 -2.06 40.07
C ILE A 326 6.37 -1.01 40.91
N SER A 327 7.60 -1.30 41.36
CA SER A 327 8.40 -0.33 42.12
C SER A 327 8.79 0.88 41.26
N LEU A 328 9.16 0.62 40.00
CA LEU A 328 9.50 1.67 39.04
C LEU A 328 8.27 2.49 38.66
N ALA A 329 7.10 1.86 38.54
CA ALA A 329 5.85 2.56 38.31
C ALA A 329 5.49 3.50 39.46
N ALA A 330 5.70 3.07 40.71
CA ALA A 330 5.49 3.92 41.87
C ALA A 330 6.45 5.13 41.86
N GLU A 331 7.73 4.92 41.52
CA GLU A 331 8.71 6.02 41.40
C GLU A 331 8.32 7.05 40.33
N VAL A 332 7.83 6.59 39.17
CA VAL A 332 7.34 7.50 38.13
C VAL A 332 6.13 8.29 38.63
N VAL A 333 5.16 7.65 39.30
CA VAL A 333 3.99 8.33 39.86
C VAL A 333 4.38 9.39 40.90
N GLU A 334 5.41 9.16 41.71
CA GLU A 334 5.93 10.15 42.67
C GLU A 334 6.52 11.41 42.00
N LYS A 335 6.93 11.32 40.73
CA LYS A 335 7.44 12.44 39.94
C LYS A 335 6.32 13.25 39.25
N LEU A 336 5.10 12.72 39.20
CA LEU A 336 3.94 13.36 38.58
C LEU A 336 3.24 14.32 39.54
N ASP A 337 2.57 15.33 38.99
CA ASP A 337 1.73 16.20 39.81
C ASP A 337 0.43 15.49 40.29
N PRO A 338 -0.32 16.06 41.27
CA PRO A 338 -1.54 15.42 41.78
C PRO A 338 -2.66 15.22 40.75
N ALA A 339 -2.73 16.07 39.73
CA ALA A 339 -3.73 15.95 38.67
C ALA A 339 -3.33 14.87 37.65
N GLU A 340 -2.06 14.78 37.33
CA GLU A 340 -1.47 13.75 36.48
C GLU A 340 -1.56 12.37 37.14
N SER A 341 -1.13 12.22 38.39
CA SER A 341 -1.18 10.95 39.12
C SER A 341 -2.59 10.40 39.34
N ALA A 342 -3.63 11.25 39.30
CA ALA A 342 -5.03 10.82 39.32
C ALA A 342 -5.47 10.13 38.00
N VAL A 343 -4.82 10.47 36.89
CA VAL A 343 -5.09 9.90 35.55
C VAL A 343 -4.11 8.76 35.22
N PHE A 344 -2.86 8.91 35.64
CA PHE A 344 -1.76 7.98 35.44
C PHE A 344 -1.37 7.34 36.76
N ASP A 345 -2.28 6.52 37.30
CA ASP A 345 -2.01 5.76 38.52
C ASP A 345 -0.92 4.70 38.31
N THR A 346 -0.47 4.08 39.41
CA THR A 346 0.60 3.07 39.37
C THR A 346 0.27 1.91 38.43
N VAL A 347 -1.00 1.54 38.25
CA VAL A 347 -1.41 0.46 37.35
C VAL A 347 -1.26 0.88 35.89
N LYS A 348 -1.67 2.12 35.56
CA LYS A 348 -1.52 2.68 34.21
C LYS A 348 -0.05 2.87 33.85
N ILE A 349 0.75 3.42 34.75
CA ILE A 349 2.19 3.55 34.55
C ILE A 349 2.88 2.18 34.44
N ALA A 350 2.51 1.19 35.27
CA ALA A 350 3.04 -0.16 35.14
C ALA A 350 2.74 -0.76 33.75
N ALA A 351 1.54 -0.52 33.22
CA ALA A 351 1.20 -0.91 31.86
C ALA A 351 2.06 -0.19 30.81
N MET A 352 2.31 1.11 30.95
CA MET A 352 3.20 1.87 30.07
C MET A 352 4.63 1.33 30.10
N ILE A 353 5.18 1.05 31.29
CA ILE A 353 6.51 0.43 31.45
C ILE A 353 6.56 -0.93 30.77
N CYS A 354 5.55 -1.79 30.98
CA CYS A 354 5.49 -3.10 30.33
C CYS A 354 5.54 -2.98 28.80
N ARG A 355 4.92 -1.94 28.23
CA ARG A 355 4.94 -1.69 26.78
C ARG A 355 6.29 -1.22 26.29
N GLU A 356 6.97 -0.38 27.06
CA GLU A 356 8.30 0.10 26.72
C GLU A 356 9.33 -1.04 26.72
N ILE A 357 9.37 -1.85 27.80
CA ILE A 357 10.35 -2.94 27.94
C ILE A 357 10.13 -4.10 26.97
N THR A 358 8.89 -4.30 26.51
CA THR A 358 8.56 -5.36 25.54
C THR A 358 8.56 -4.86 24.11
N ARG A 359 8.72 -3.56 23.86
CA ARG A 359 8.73 -3.01 22.50
C ARG A 359 9.79 -3.71 21.66
N ASN A 360 9.49 -3.94 20.38
CA ASN A 360 10.51 -4.46 19.46
C ASN A 360 11.60 -3.40 19.32
N GLU A 361 12.86 -3.77 19.60
CA GLU A 361 13.99 -2.89 19.30
C GLU A 361 13.99 -2.58 17.80
N PRO A 362 14.28 -1.33 17.39
CA PRO A 362 14.58 -1.08 15.99
C PRO A 362 15.73 -1.97 15.57
N LEU A 363 15.62 -2.64 14.42
CA LEU A 363 16.77 -3.28 13.79
C LEU A 363 17.87 -2.21 13.72
N GLN A 364 18.98 -2.43 14.44
CA GLN A 364 20.16 -1.60 14.26
C GLN A 364 20.51 -1.64 12.77
N GLU A 365 20.59 -0.47 12.13
CA GLU A 365 21.24 -0.37 10.83
C GLU A 365 22.61 -1.02 10.98
N ILE A 366 22.82 -2.16 10.34
CA ILE A 366 24.15 -2.72 10.17
C ILE A 366 24.88 -1.67 9.34
N SER A 367 25.64 -0.81 10.00
CA SER A 367 26.55 0.11 9.35
C SER A 367 27.46 -0.73 8.48
N SER A 368 27.32 -0.56 7.16
CA SER A 368 28.20 -1.13 6.16
C SER A 368 29.57 -0.44 6.26
N GLU A 369 30.31 -0.75 7.31
CA GLU A 369 31.72 -0.40 7.46
C GLU A 369 32.51 -1.67 7.77
N SER A 370 32.92 -2.36 6.71
CA SER A 370 34.05 -3.31 6.63
C SER A 370 34.02 -3.90 5.20
N GLU A 371 35.03 -3.87 4.35
CA GLU A 371 36.42 -3.48 4.40
C GLU A 371 36.84 -3.12 2.95
N GLU A 372 37.18 -1.86 2.69
CA GLU A 372 38.13 -1.55 1.62
C GLU A 372 39.53 -1.65 2.24
N GLN A 373 40.11 -2.86 2.23
CA GLN A 373 41.55 -3.02 2.32
C GLN A 373 42.07 -3.60 0.99
N LYS A 374 42.49 -2.68 0.12
CA LYS A 374 43.44 -2.94 -0.95
C LYS A 374 44.79 -3.38 -0.38
N PRO A 375 45.52 -4.20 -1.13
CA PRO A 375 46.70 -3.66 -1.83
C PRO A 375 46.43 -3.31 -3.29
#